data_AF-A0A2J6Q7V8-F1
#
_entry.id   AF-A0A2J6Q7V8-F1
#
_cell.length_a   1.000
_cell.length_b   1.000
_cell.length_c   1.000
_cell.angle_alpha   90.00
_cell.angle_beta   90.00
_cell.angle_gamma   90.00
#
_symmetry.space_group_name_H-M   'P 1'
#
loop_
_entity.id
_entity.type
_entity.pdbx_description
1 polymer ?
#
loop_
_entity_poly.entity_id
_entity_poly.type
_entity_poly.pdbx_seq_one_letter_code
_entity_poly.pdbx_strand_id
1 'polypeptide(L)'
;MASSTALLPKDRKKDDHPIFLRVCHSPWISIGQKALVGLRSLAASYLFVSFLAIINYELERNNNGLGTIFKFSNIAYFIQLLYNAIAATYTVMHLYYPHHGSQPRTFKTRMQSFFSPPRQNTSTKNRTWFSIFYTAANTFPFASAAIHWFVMVPTEHATIIPGDQTFGHGWYTTFFVLDKYAVSAVIAFVEIFFLSSIKRQEPLSAHLFGLAFLCFLYIGWAYIGYVVTDKYVWWFLDHNQVKWEFVVAGWVAFAALTEICFFIIYGITGLRELLTKRGERKSRGYQQLPQ
;
A
#
# COMPACT_ATOMS: atom_id res chain seq x y z
N MET A 1 -26.56 10.53 -14.02
CA MET A 1 -25.47 9.75 -14.63
C MET A 1 -24.15 10.34 -14.13
N ALA A 2 -23.34 9.57 -13.41
CA ALA A 2 -22.05 10.06 -12.93
C ALA A 2 -21.12 10.22 -14.14
N SER A 3 -20.72 11.47 -14.41
CA SER A 3 -19.90 11.84 -15.55
C SER A 3 -18.60 11.02 -15.57
N SER A 4 -18.33 10.33 -16.67
CA SER A 4 -17.17 9.47 -16.90
C SER A 4 -15.86 10.24 -17.08
N THR A 5 -15.78 11.47 -16.58
CA THR A 5 -14.60 12.31 -16.76
C THR A 5 -13.55 11.84 -15.78
N ALA A 6 -12.43 11.33 -16.29
CA ALA A 6 -11.25 11.05 -15.46
C ALA A 6 -10.94 12.31 -14.65
N LEU A 7 -10.90 12.20 -13.32
CA LEU A 7 -10.58 13.31 -12.43
C LEU A 7 -9.08 13.59 -12.49
N LEU A 8 -8.65 14.11 -13.63
CA LEU A 8 -7.26 14.43 -13.92
C LEU A 8 -6.79 15.62 -13.08
N PRO A 9 -5.49 15.66 -12.72
CA PRO A 9 -4.85 16.80 -12.09
C PRO A 9 -5.12 18.15 -12.80
N LYS A 10 -6.00 18.98 -12.25
CA LYS A 10 -6.08 20.39 -12.67
C LYS A 10 -4.94 21.19 -12.03
N ASP A 11 -4.37 22.13 -12.78
CA ASP A 11 -3.23 22.95 -12.35
C ASP A 11 -3.62 24.03 -11.31
N ARG A 12 -4.91 24.24 -11.03
CA ARG A 12 -5.38 25.17 -9.99
C ARG A 12 -5.62 24.45 -8.65
N LYS A 13 -4.84 24.82 -7.62
CA LYS A 13 -5.00 24.38 -6.21
C LYS A 13 -6.42 24.55 -5.64
N LYS A 14 -7.24 25.46 -6.20
CA LYS A 14 -8.63 25.72 -5.76
C LYS A 14 -9.66 24.73 -6.30
N ASP A 15 -9.37 24.03 -7.40
CA ASP A 15 -10.29 23.09 -8.07
C ASP A 15 -9.88 21.62 -7.87
N ASP A 16 -9.03 21.37 -6.88
CA ASP A 16 -8.37 20.09 -6.72
C ASP A 16 -9.25 19.11 -5.92
N HIS A 17 -9.67 18.03 -6.56
CA HIS A 17 -10.51 17.01 -5.93
C HIS A 17 -9.79 16.41 -4.69
N PRO A 18 -10.53 16.05 -3.64
CA PRO A 18 -9.91 15.52 -2.43
C PRO A 18 -9.34 14.12 -2.64
N ILE A 19 -8.36 13.79 -1.81
CA ILE A 19 -7.63 12.52 -1.87
C ILE A 19 -8.56 11.30 -1.90
N PHE A 20 -9.62 11.29 -1.10
CA PHE A 20 -10.58 10.18 -1.03
C PHE A 20 -11.35 9.99 -2.34
N LEU A 21 -11.66 11.08 -3.04
CA LEU A 21 -12.33 10.99 -4.34
C LEU A 21 -11.35 10.47 -5.40
N ARG A 22 -10.07 10.84 -5.31
CA ARG A 22 -9.04 10.39 -6.25
C ARG A 22 -8.65 8.93 -6.13
N VAL A 23 -8.73 8.38 -4.92
CA VAL A 23 -8.68 6.91 -4.73
C VAL A 23 -9.74 6.25 -5.60
N CYS A 24 -10.91 6.87 -5.73
CA CYS A 24 -12.02 6.32 -6.47
C CYS A 24 -11.91 6.43 -7.99
N HIS A 25 -10.86 7.04 -8.53
CA HIS A 25 -10.69 7.25 -9.97
C HIS A 25 -9.30 6.86 -10.45
N SER A 26 -9.27 6.25 -11.63
CA SER A 26 -8.03 5.96 -12.35
C SER A 26 -7.51 7.25 -13.00
N PRO A 27 -6.19 7.43 -13.06
CA PRO A 27 -5.59 8.54 -13.80
C PRO A 27 -5.57 8.29 -15.32
N TRP A 28 -5.92 7.08 -15.78
CA TRP A 28 -5.94 6.74 -17.21
C TRP A 28 -7.35 6.82 -17.77
N ILE A 29 -7.49 7.53 -18.90
CA ILE A 29 -8.77 7.67 -19.63
C ILE A 29 -9.27 6.31 -20.14
N SER A 30 -8.38 5.36 -20.40
CA SER A 30 -8.71 4.01 -20.86
C SER A 30 -9.40 3.15 -19.78
N ILE A 31 -9.25 3.49 -18.50
CA ILE A 31 -9.84 2.72 -17.40
C ILE A 31 -11.12 3.41 -16.95
N GLY A 32 -12.25 2.91 -17.46
CA GLY A 32 -13.57 3.37 -17.04
C GLY A 32 -13.90 3.02 -15.58
N GLN A 33 -14.86 3.74 -14.98
CA GLN A 33 -15.23 3.58 -13.57
C GLN A 33 -15.69 2.15 -13.21
N LYS A 34 -16.42 1.47 -14.10
CA LYS A 34 -16.86 0.07 -13.88
C LYS A 34 -15.68 -0.91 -13.88
N ALA A 35 -14.74 -0.72 -14.80
CA ALA A 35 -13.53 -1.54 -14.87
C ALA A 35 -12.66 -1.32 -13.62
N LEU A 36 -12.54 -0.07 -13.16
CA LEU A 36 -11.80 0.26 -11.93
C LEU A 36 -12.38 -0.43 -10.69
N VAL A 37 -13.70 -0.45 -10.54
CA VAL A 37 -14.37 -1.17 -9.44
C VAL A 37 -14.06 -2.67 -9.52
N GLY A 38 -14.10 -3.26 -10.71
CA GLY A 38 -13.75 -4.66 -10.93
C GLY A 38 -12.30 -4.95 -10.55
N LEU A 39 -11.35 -4.16 -11.05
CA LEU A 39 -9.91 -4.31 -10.77
C LEU A 39 -9.58 -4.15 -9.28
N ARG A 40 -10.15 -3.14 -8.59
CA ARG A 40 -9.94 -2.95 -7.15
C ARG A 40 -10.55 -4.07 -6.32
N SER A 41 -11.76 -4.52 -6.66
CA SER A 41 -12.39 -5.65 -5.97
C SER A 41 -11.56 -6.92 -6.15
N LEU A 42 -11.07 -7.17 -7.36
CA LEU A 42 -10.20 -8.32 -7.64
C LEU A 42 -8.89 -8.25 -6.85
N ALA A 43 -8.22 -7.09 -6.82
CA ALA A 43 -7.00 -6.92 -6.02
C ALA A 43 -7.24 -7.11 -4.52
N ALA A 44 -8.34 -6.55 -3.98
CA ALA A 44 -8.70 -6.72 -2.57
C ALA A 44 -9.04 -8.17 -2.22
N SER A 45 -9.82 -8.87 -3.07
CA SER A 45 -10.14 -10.28 -2.89
C SER A 45 -8.90 -11.17 -2.98
N TYR A 46 -8.01 -10.89 -3.94
CA TYR A 46 -6.73 -11.59 -4.06
C TYR A 46 -5.92 -11.45 -2.78
N LEU A 47 -5.64 -10.21 -2.36
CA LEU A 47 -4.87 -9.92 -1.14
C LEU A 47 -5.50 -10.55 0.11
N PHE A 48 -6.83 -10.65 0.18
CA PHE A 48 -7.50 -11.28 1.31
C PHE A 48 -7.25 -12.79 1.35
N VAL A 49 -7.48 -13.47 0.22
CA VAL A 49 -7.30 -14.93 0.12
C VAL A 49 -5.84 -15.31 0.29
N SER A 50 -4.93 -14.59 -0.35
CA SER A 50 -3.49 -14.82 -0.22
C SER A 50 -2.98 -14.53 1.18
N PHE A 51 -3.47 -13.49 1.86
CA PHE A 51 -3.12 -13.22 3.25
C PHE A 51 -3.52 -14.36 4.18
N LEU A 52 -4.73 -14.92 4.01
CA LEU A 52 -5.15 -16.10 4.76
C LEU A 52 -4.24 -17.32 4.48
N ALA A 53 -3.89 -17.55 3.21
CA ALA A 53 -2.97 -18.63 2.83
C ALA A 53 -1.57 -18.44 3.43
N ILE A 54 -1.03 -17.21 3.41
CA ILE A 54 0.26 -16.84 4.00
C ILE A 54 0.28 -17.11 5.50
N ILE A 55 -0.75 -16.64 6.22
CA ILE A 55 -0.86 -16.85 7.67
C ILE A 55 -1.01 -18.34 7.98
N ASN A 56 -1.84 -19.07 7.23
CA ASN A 56 -2.01 -20.51 7.42
C ASN A 56 -0.68 -21.26 7.23
N TYR A 57 0.06 -20.92 6.17
CA TYR A 57 1.38 -21.51 5.90
C TYR A 57 2.37 -21.24 7.05
N GLU A 58 2.42 -20.02 7.58
CA GLU A 58 3.35 -19.69 8.67
C GLU A 58 2.98 -20.32 10.02
N LEU A 59 1.70 -20.57 10.25
CA LEU A 59 1.21 -21.27 11.44
C LEU A 59 1.46 -22.78 11.36
N GLU A 60 1.08 -23.41 10.24
CA GLU A 60 1.15 -24.87 10.08
C GLU A 60 2.56 -25.38 9.78
N ARG A 61 3.33 -24.66 8.94
CA ARG A 61 4.60 -25.16 8.41
C ARG A 61 5.81 -24.63 9.16
N ASN A 62 5.77 -23.37 9.60
CA ASN A 62 6.91 -22.73 10.24
C ASN A 62 6.86 -22.73 11.77
N ASN A 63 5.80 -23.28 12.40
CA ASN A 63 5.61 -23.31 13.86
C ASN A 63 5.86 -21.95 14.54
N ASN A 64 5.66 -20.85 13.83
CA ASN A 64 6.00 -19.51 14.33
C ASN A 64 4.99 -18.99 15.36
N GLY A 65 3.84 -19.65 15.51
CA GLY A 65 2.80 -19.30 16.50
C GLY A 65 2.47 -17.81 16.46
N LEU A 66 2.56 -17.15 17.61
CA LEU A 66 2.34 -15.70 17.77
C LEU A 66 3.42 -14.83 17.11
N GLY A 67 4.62 -15.37 16.85
CA GLY A 67 5.73 -14.71 16.15
C GLY A 67 5.34 -14.18 14.77
N THR A 68 4.37 -14.83 14.13
CA THR A 68 3.80 -14.45 12.84
C THR A 68 3.26 -13.01 12.83
N ILE A 69 2.67 -12.53 13.93
CA ILE A 69 2.06 -11.20 14.02
C ILE A 69 3.12 -10.09 14.09
N PHE A 70 4.33 -10.41 14.55
CA PHE A 70 5.42 -9.44 14.72
C PHE A 70 6.29 -9.28 13.46
N LYS A 71 6.12 -10.13 12.45
CA LYS A 71 6.86 -10.04 11.19
C LYS A 71 6.46 -8.80 10.39
N PHE A 72 7.44 -7.97 10.03
CA PHE A 72 7.23 -6.78 9.22
C PHE A 72 6.48 -7.08 7.93
N SER A 73 6.86 -8.17 7.24
CA SER A 73 6.28 -8.57 5.97
C SER A 73 4.79 -8.90 6.07
N ASN A 74 4.33 -9.46 7.20
CA ASN A 74 2.90 -9.70 7.44
C ASN A 74 2.14 -8.41 7.73
N ILE A 75 2.74 -7.51 8.52
CA ILE A 75 2.15 -6.20 8.83
C ILE A 75 2.05 -5.37 7.55
N ALA A 76 3.10 -5.35 6.73
CA ALA A 76 3.11 -4.68 5.43
C ALA A 76 2.00 -5.21 4.51
N TYR A 77 1.87 -6.54 4.40
CA TYR A 77 0.83 -7.19 3.62
C TYR A 77 -0.57 -6.85 4.16
N PHE A 78 -0.76 -6.88 5.47
CA PHE A 78 -2.02 -6.54 6.12
C PHE A 78 -2.41 -5.07 5.91
N ILE A 79 -1.46 -4.14 6.03
CA ILE A 79 -1.69 -2.71 5.74
C ILE A 79 -2.06 -2.52 4.27
N GLN A 80 -1.40 -3.22 3.35
CA GLN A 80 -1.73 -3.20 1.92
C GLN A 80 -3.12 -3.77 1.63
N LEU A 81 -3.49 -4.88 2.26
CA LEU A 81 -4.83 -5.47 2.21
C LEU A 81 -5.88 -4.48 2.72
N LEU A 82 -5.66 -3.89 3.90
CA LEU A 82 -6.57 -2.92 4.50
C LEU A 82 -6.79 -1.73 3.58
N TYR A 83 -5.72 -1.19 3.00
CA TYR A 83 -5.81 -0.10 2.03
C TYR A 83 -6.63 -0.49 0.80
N ASN A 84 -6.36 -1.65 0.19
CA ASN A 84 -7.07 -2.09 -1.01
C ASN A 84 -8.55 -2.39 -0.72
N ALA A 85 -8.88 -2.94 0.46
CA ALA A 85 -10.25 -3.14 0.90
C ALA A 85 -11.00 -1.81 1.10
N ILE A 86 -10.37 -0.83 1.74
CA ILE A 86 -10.93 0.53 1.88
C ILE A 86 -11.14 1.16 0.51
N ALA A 87 -10.14 1.09 -0.36
CA ALA A 87 -10.20 1.70 -1.68
C ALA A 87 -11.24 1.05 -2.59
N ALA A 88 -11.36 -0.29 -2.57
CA ALA A 88 -12.42 -1.02 -3.26
C ALA A 88 -13.80 -0.60 -2.74
N THR A 89 -13.97 -0.54 -1.42
CA THR A 89 -15.21 -0.09 -0.78
C THR A 89 -15.58 1.33 -1.20
N TYR A 90 -14.63 2.26 -1.16
CA TYR A 90 -14.85 3.64 -1.59
C TYR A 90 -15.20 3.73 -3.08
N THR A 91 -14.57 2.95 -3.96
CA THR A 91 -14.94 2.92 -5.38
C THR A 91 -16.34 2.39 -5.62
N VAL A 92 -16.74 1.31 -4.94
CA VAL A 92 -18.09 0.73 -5.04
C VAL A 92 -19.12 1.72 -4.55
N MET A 93 -18.91 2.29 -3.36
CA MET A 93 -19.81 3.27 -2.77
C MET A 93 -19.91 4.53 -3.63
N HIS A 94 -18.79 4.99 -4.21
CA HIS A 94 -18.79 6.15 -5.09
C HIS A 94 -19.57 5.91 -6.40
N LEU A 95 -19.47 4.70 -6.98
CA LEU A 95 -20.18 4.37 -8.23
C LEU A 95 -21.69 4.16 -8.00
N TYR A 96 -22.07 3.39 -6.98
CA TYR A 96 -23.46 3.00 -6.77
C TYR A 96 -24.26 3.98 -5.92
N TYR A 97 -23.59 4.74 -5.05
CA TYR A 97 -24.26 5.63 -4.11
C TYR A 97 -23.62 7.02 -3.95
N PRO A 98 -23.72 7.89 -4.97
CA PRO A 98 -23.01 9.17 -4.98
C PRO A 98 -23.61 10.27 -4.06
N HIS A 99 -24.88 10.18 -3.62
CA HIS A 99 -25.56 11.25 -2.87
C HIS A 99 -26.41 10.71 -1.70
N HIS A 100 -25.82 10.62 -0.50
CA HIS A 100 -26.54 10.19 0.72
C HIS A 100 -27.05 11.34 1.60
N GLY A 101 -26.93 12.59 1.14
CA GLY A 101 -27.12 13.76 1.99
C GLY A 101 -28.55 14.08 2.40
N SER A 102 -29.55 13.56 1.69
CA SER A 102 -30.97 13.90 1.85
C SER A 102 -31.82 12.73 2.35
N GLN A 103 -31.21 11.59 2.71
CA GLN A 103 -31.97 10.41 3.15
C GLN A 103 -32.19 10.39 4.67
N PRO A 104 -33.35 9.89 5.14
CA PRO A 104 -33.64 9.77 6.56
C PRO A 104 -32.60 8.91 7.28
N ARG A 105 -32.34 9.21 8.57
CA ARG A 105 -31.38 8.47 9.41
C ARG A 105 -31.95 7.10 9.75
N THR A 106 -31.58 6.11 8.96
CA THR A 106 -31.91 4.69 9.12
C THR A 106 -30.61 3.91 9.26
N PHE A 107 -30.66 2.68 9.80
CA PHE A 107 -29.48 1.80 9.86
C PHE A 107 -28.76 1.66 8.50
N LYS A 108 -29.53 1.57 7.40
CA LYS A 108 -29.02 1.56 6.02
C LYS A 108 -28.21 2.81 5.67
N THR A 109 -28.69 4.01 6.01
CA THR A 109 -27.96 5.25 5.72
C THR A 109 -26.75 5.43 6.65
N ARG A 110 -26.77 4.85 7.87
CA ARG A 110 -25.61 4.78 8.76
C ARG A 110 -24.51 3.87 8.19
N MET A 111 -24.85 2.67 7.73
CA MET A 111 -23.89 1.78 7.06
C MET A 111 -23.32 2.41 5.80
N GLN A 112 -24.19 3.01 4.97
CA GLN A 112 -23.75 3.74 3.77
C GLN A 112 -22.81 4.89 4.11
N SER A 113 -23.09 5.67 5.15
CA SER A 113 -22.20 6.76 5.59
C SER A 113 -20.86 6.27 6.13
N PHE A 114 -20.80 5.07 6.71
CA PHE A 114 -19.56 4.49 7.25
C PHE A 114 -18.64 4.01 6.13
N PHE A 115 -19.20 3.36 5.11
CA PHE A 115 -18.45 2.84 3.96
C PHE A 115 -18.21 3.88 2.87
N SER A 116 -18.89 5.01 2.91
CA SER A 116 -18.66 6.11 1.98
C SER A 116 -17.34 6.82 2.28
N PRO A 117 -16.66 7.36 1.26
CA PRO A 117 -15.49 8.21 1.47
C PRO A 117 -15.84 9.38 2.41
N PRO A 118 -14.95 9.77 3.35
CA PRO A 118 -15.22 10.82 4.32
C PRO A 118 -15.67 12.13 3.68
N ARG A 119 -16.71 12.76 4.26
CA ARG A 119 -17.17 14.09 3.84
C ARG A 119 -16.06 15.13 4.04
N GLN A 120 -15.90 15.96 3.02
CA GLN A 120 -14.77 16.84 2.83
C GLN A 120 -14.88 18.06 3.76
N ASN A 121 -13.95 18.21 4.68
CA ASN A 121 -13.50 19.53 5.12
C ASN A 121 -12.06 19.71 4.64
N THR A 122 -11.77 20.83 4.01
CA THR A 122 -10.49 21.16 3.37
C THR A 122 -9.32 21.31 4.36
N SER A 123 -9.59 21.30 5.67
CA SER A 123 -8.67 21.67 6.75
C SER A 123 -8.19 20.51 7.66
N THR A 124 -8.47 19.25 7.35
CA THR A 124 -8.50 18.23 8.42
C THR A 124 -7.27 17.31 8.46
N LYS A 125 -6.68 17.11 9.65
CA LYS A 125 -5.63 16.12 9.98
C LYS A 125 -5.88 14.73 9.35
N ASN A 126 -7.14 14.34 9.20
CA ASN A 126 -7.56 13.08 8.58
C ASN A 126 -7.08 12.92 7.13
N ARG A 127 -6.95 14.02 6.37
CA ARG A 127 -6.41 13.99 4.99
C ARG A 127 -4.93 13.60 5.01
N THR A 128 -4.15 14.19 5.91
CA THR A 128 -2.72 13.92 6.04
C THR A 128 -2.48 12.49 6.50
N TRP A 129 -3.22 12.01 7.50
CA TRP A 129 -3.12 10.63 7.97
C TRP A 129 -3.50 9.61 6.90
N PHE A 130 -4.57 9.85 6.13
CA PHE A 130 -4.92 8.98 5.02
C PHE A 130 -3.85 8.99 3.91
N SER A 131 -3.22 10.13 3.64
CA SER A 131 -2.11 10.23 2.69
C SER A 131 -0.87 9.46 3.16
N ILE A 132 -0.53 9.56 4.46
CA ILE A 132 0.54 8.78 5.08
C ILE A 132 0.20 7.28 5.03
N PHE A 133 -1.04 6.90 5.34
CA PHE A 133 -1.50 5.52 5.27
C PHE A 133 -1.42 4.96 3.84
N TYR A 134 -1.90 5.69 2.84
CA TYR A 134 -1.73 5.35 1.43
C TYR A 134 -0.25 5.15 1.07
N THR A 135 0.60 6.05 1.55
CA THR A 135 2.04 6.00 1.27
C THR A 135 2.68 4.78 1.93
N ALA A 136 2.37 4.50 3.20
CA ALA A 136 2.86 3.33 3.92
C ALA A 136 2.38 2.02 3.26
N ALA A 137 1.10 1.93 2.91
CA ALA A 137 0.51 0.75 2.29
C ALA A 137 1.14 0.38 0.95
N ASN A 138 1.66 1.38 0.21
CA ASN A 138 2.35 1.12 -1.05
C ASN A 138 3.87 1.07 -0.91
N THR A 139 4.47 1.66 0.13
CA THR A 139 5.94 1.67 0.35
C THR A 139 6.43 0.42 1.06
N PHE A 140 5.71 -0.03 2.09
CA PHE A 140 6.12 -1.17 2.89
C PHE A 140 6.25 -2.49 2.12
N PRO A 141 5.43 -2.79 1.09
CA PRO A 141 5.65 -3.96 0.25
C PRO A 141 7.03 -3.95 -0.43
N PHE A 142 7.49 -2.79 -0.95
CA PHE A 142 8.83 -2.67 -1.55
C PHE A 142 9.93 -2.77 -0.50
N ALA A 143 9.76 -2.14 0.67
CA ALA A 143 10.73 -2.25 1.75
C ALA A 143 10.85 -3.71 2.24
N SER A 144 9.72 -4.40 2.40
CA SER A 144 9.67 -5.82 2.77
C SER A 144 10.34 -6.69 1.72
N ALA A 145 10.08 -6.46 0.43
CA ALA A 145 10.72 -7.15 -0.67
C ALA A 145 12.24 -6.92 -0.68
N ALA A 146 12.68 -5.66 -0.50
CA ALA A 146 14.08 -5.29 -0.49
C ALA A 146 14.83 -5.95 0.68
N ILE A 147 14.25 -5.93 1.89
CA ILE A 147 14.83 -6.61 3.06
C ILE A 147 14.96 -8.11 2.80
N HIS A 148 13.92 -8.74 2.23
CA HIS A 148 13.97 -10.16 1.96
C HIS A 148 15.04 -10.51 0.92
N TRP A 149 15.01 -9.89 -0.25
CA TRP A 149 15.86 -10.26 -1.38
C TRP A 149 17.31 -9.75 -1.26
N PHE A 150 17.54 -8.59 -0.65
CA PHE A 150 18.88 -8.00 -0.58
C PHE A 150 19.58 -8.20 0.77
N VAL A 151 18.83 -8.48 1.85
CA VAL A 151 19.42 -8.69 3.18
C VAL A 151 19.29 -10.14 3.60
N MET A 152 18.07 -10.68 3.66
CA MET A 152 17.82 -11.99 4.26
C MET A 152 18.28 -13.15 3.38
N VAL A 153 18.03 -13.09 2.08
CA VAL A 153 18.43 -14.13 1.12
C VAL A 153 19.95 -14.25 0.99
N PRO A 154 20.73 -13.15 0.81
CA PRO A 154 22.17 -13.25 0.65
C PRO A 154 22.92 -13.58 1.95
N THR A 155 22.34 -13.31 3.10
CA THR A 155 22.97 -13.59 4.40
C THR A 155 22.70 -15.00 4.92
N GLU A 156 21.93 -15.83 4.21
CA GLU A 156 21.47 -17.16 4.67
C GLU A 156 20.63 -17.14 5.96
N HIS A 157 20.32 -15.96 6.53
CA HIS A 157 19.48 -15.81 7.70
C HIS A 157 17.99 -15.69 7.33
N ALA A 158 17.61 -16.01 6.10
CA ALA A 158 16.24 -16.06 5.66
C ALA A 158 15.44 -17.02 6.55
N THR A 159 14.53 -16.45 7.35
CA THR A 159 13.71 -17.16 8.36
C THR A 159 12.76 -18.22 7.79
N ILE A 160 12.80 -18.45 6.47
CA ILE A 160 11.81 -19.27 5.77
C ILE A 160 12.51 -20.31 4.87
N ILE A 161 13.41 -19.92 3.95
CA ILE A 161 14.24 -20.85 3.15
C ILE A 161 15.54 -20.14 2.70
N PRO A 162 16.73 -20.78 2.77
CA PRO A 162 17.97 -20.33 2.15
C PRO A 162 17.82 -19.98 0.65
N GLY A 163 18.52 -18.95 0.17
CA GLY A 163 18.35 -18.45 -1.21
C GLY A 163 18.48 -19.49 -2.31
N ASP A 164 19.40 -20.44 -2.12
CA ASP A 164 19.70 -21.59 -2.98
C ASP A 164 18.57 -22.64 -3.04
N GLN A 165 17.61 -22.58 -2.12
CA GLN A 165 16.49 -23.53 -2.03
C GLN A 165 15.10 -22.89 -2.22
N THR A 166 15.04 -21.58 -2.53
CA THR A 166 13.80 -20.82 -2.76
C THR A 166 12.90 -21.47 -3.84
N PHE A 167 13.53 -22.13 -4.81
CA PHE A 167 12.88 -22.87 -5.88
C PHE A 167 13.22 -24.36 -5.73
N GLY A 168 12.22 -25.21 -5.43
CA GLY A 168 12.42 -26.67 -5.33
C GLY A 168 11.71 -27.37 -4.17
N HIS A 169 11.31 -26.66 -3.12
CA HIS A 169 10.60 -27.22 -1.93
C HIS A 169 9.07 -27.29 -2.06
N GLY A 170 8.59 -27.55 -3.28
CA GLY A 170 7.17 -27.67 -3.60
C GLY A 170 6.50 -26.35 -3.98
N TRP A 171 5.48 -26.45 -4.84
CA TRP A 171 4.79 -25.32 -5.46
C TRP A 171 4.23 -24.31 -4.44
N TYR A 172 3.77 -24.80 -3.28
CA TYR A 172 3.14 -23.98 -2.26
C TYR A 172 4.13 -23.04 -1.56
N THR A 173 5.36 -23.48 -1.36
CA THR A 173 6.41 -22.65 -0.74
C THR A 173 6.92 -21.59 -1.71
N THR A 174 7.13 -21.95 -2.97
CA THR A 174 7.48 -20.98 -4.02
C THR A 174 6.38 -19.93 -4.19
N PHE A 175 5.11 -20.36 -4.20
CA PHE A 175 3.97 -19.46 -4.21
C PHE A 175 4.01 -18.49 -3.02
N PHE A 176 4.23 -18.99 -1.80
CA PHE A 176 4.29 -18.16 -0.59
C PHE A 176 5.36 -17.07 -0.68
N VAL A 177 6.60 -17.42 -1.07
CA VAL A 177 7.71 -16.45 -1.13
C VAL A 177 7.47 -15.42 -2.23
N LEU A 178 7.08 -15.88 -3.43
CA LEU A 178 6.82 -14.98 -4.55
C LEU A 178 5.62 -14.07 -4.27
N ASP A 179 4.55 -14.60 -3.68
CA ASP A 179 3.37 -13.79 -3.40
C ASP A 179 3.67 -12.70 -2.37
N LYS A 180 4.31 -13.10 -1.26
CA LYS A 180 4.58 -12.22 -0.13
C LYS A 180 5.53 -11.07 -0.48
N TYR A 181 6.53 -11.31 -1.32
CA TYR A 181 7.59 -10.33 -1.60
C TYR A 181 7.59 -9.79 -3.03
N ALA A 182 7.12 -10.53 -4.04
CA ALA A 182 7.11 -10.06 -5.43
C ALA A 182 5.71 -9.59 -5.86
N VAL A 183 4.68 -10.41 -5.70
CA VAL A 183 3.31 -10.06 -6.12
C VAL A 183 2.78 -8.88 -5.33
N SER A 184 3.01 -8.84 -4.00
CA SER A 184 2.64 -7.70 -3.17
C SER A 184 3.24 -6.37 -3.67
N ALA A 185 4.53 -6.36 -4.04
CA ALA A 185 5.20 -5.19 -4.61
C ALA A 185 4.64 -4.80 -5.99
N VAL A 186 4.32 -5.80 -6.83
CA VAL A 186 3.65 -5.57 -8.13
C VAL A 186 2.25 -4.97 -7.95
N ILE A 187 1.46 -5.46 -6.99
CA ILE A 187 0.14 -4.89 -6.68
C ILE A 187 0.27 -3.43 -6.22
N ALA A 188 1.25 -3.12 -5.37
CA ALA A 188 1.53 -1.74 -4.97
C ALA A 188 1.90 -0.85 -6.17
N PHE A 189 2.74 -1.35 -7.08
CA PHE A 189 3.06 -0.66 -8.33
C PHE A 189 1.81 -0.41 -9.19
N VAL A 190 0.98 -1.43 -9.39
CA VAL A 190 -0.25 -1.32 -10.19
C VAL A 190 -1.22 -0.33 -9.56
N GLU A 191 -1.34 -0.35 -8.24
CA GLU A 191 -2.18 0.59 -7.49
C GLU A 191 -1.73 2.03 -7.71
N ILE A 192 -0.44 2.32 -7.53
CA ILE A 192 0.12 3.66 -7.72
C ILE A 192 -0.02 4.09 -9.18
N PHE A 193 0.35 3.23 -10.12
CA PHE A 193 0.48 3.64 -11.51
C PHE A 193 -0.86 3.65 -12.26
N PHE A 194 -1.75 2.68 -12.03
CA PHE A 194 -2.96 2.48 -12.84
C PHE A 194 -4.28 2.75 -12.10
N LEU A 195 -4.40 2.43 -10.82
CA LEU A 195 -5.70 2.41 -10.13
C LEU A 195 -5.99 3.68 -9.33
N SER A 196 -4.96 4.35 -8.83
CA SER A 196 -5.10 5.55 -8.00
C SER A 196 -4.71 6.82 -8.74
N SER A 197 -5.55 7.85 -8.69
CA SER A 197 -5.24 9.20 -9.22
C SER A 197 -4.72 10.17 -8.14
N ILE A 198 -4.35 9.65 -6.96
CA ILE A 198 -3.78 10.45 -5.85
C ILE A 198 -2.51 11.15 -6.32
N LYS A 199 -2.43 12.47 -6.16
CA LYS A 199 -1.26 13.28 -6.53
C LYS A 199 -0.05 12.94 -5.65
N ARG A 200 1.13 13.40 -6.09
CA ARG A 200 2.33 13.46 -5.25
C ARG A 200 2.03 13.99 -3.85
N GLN A 201 2.67 13.34 -2.89
CA GLN A 201 2.52 13.57 -1.46
C GLN A 201 3.01 14.98 -1.08
N GLU A 202 2.10 15.81 -0.56
CA GLU A 202 2.40 17.16 -0.06
C GLU A 202 1.82 17.38 1.36
N PRO A 203 2.58 17.98 2.29
CA PRO A 203 4.01 18.30 2.20
C PRO A 203 4.89 17.04 2.30
N LEU A 204 6.04 17.06 1.64
CA LEU A 204 7.00 15.94 1.62
C LEU A 204 7.46 15.56 3.03
N SER A 205 7.80 16.56 3.85
CA SER A 205 8.29 16.37 5.22
C SER A 205 7.33 15.57 6.10
N ALA A 206 6.01 15.79 5.98
CA ALA A 206 5.03 15.04 6.76
C ALA A 206 5.02 13.55 6.41
N HIS A 207 5.36 13.18 5.18
CA HIS A 207 5.42 11.79 4.75
C HIS A 207 6.73 11.13 5.18
N LEU A 208 7.87 11.84 5.06
CA LEU A 208 9.16 11.37 5.58
C LEU A 208 9.06 11.12 7.10
N PHE A 209 8.65 12.13 7.88
CA PHE A 209 8.51 11.96 9.33
C PHE A 209 7.43 10.93 9.71
N GLY A 210 6.35 10.83 8.92
CA GLY A 210 5.30 9.85 9.13
C GLY A 210 5.79 8.41 8.92
N LEU A 211 6.54 8.16 7.85
CA LEU A 211 7.11 6.84 7.55
C LEU A 211 8.19 6.48 8.55
N ALA A 212 9.13 7.38 8.83
CA ALA A 212 10.14 7.18 9.87
C ALA A 212 9.49 6.85 11.23
N PHE A 213 8.46 7.60 11.64
CA PHE A 213 7.70 7.32 12.86
C PHE A 213 7.08 5.91 12.85
N LEU A 214 6.47 5.50 11.74
CA LEU A 214 5.91 4.15 11.61
C LEU A 214 6.99 3.06 11.63
N CYS A 215 8.17 3.31 11.08
CA CYS A 215 9.31 2.39 11.16
C CYS A 215 9.79 2.20 12.60
N PHE A 216 9.94 3.28 13.36
CA PHE A 216 10.32 3.19 14.79
C PHE A 216 9.22 2.57 15.63
N LEU A 217 7.95 2.84 15.33
CA LEU A 217 6.82 2.16 15.95
C LEU A 217 6.87 0.65 15.68
N TYR A 218 7.20 0.25 14.45
CA TYR A 218 7.40 -1.16 14.13
C TYR A 218 8.58 -1.77 14.88
N ILE A 219 9.71 -1.07 15.04
CA ILE A 219 10.84 -1.56 15.83
C ILE A 219 10.41 -1.82 17.28
N GLY A 220 9.65 -0.89 17.87
CA GLY A 220 9.05 -1.09 19.20
C GLY A 220 8.11 -2.30 19.25
N TRP A 221 7.29 -2.48 18.21
CA TRP A 221 6.43 -3.65 18.07
C TRP A 221 7.20 -4.97 17.93
N ALA A 222 8.31 -4.97 17.17
CA ALA A 222 9.19 -6.11 17.02
C ALA A 222 9.87 -6.47 18.35
N TYR A 223 10.23 -5.48 19.17
CA TYR A 223 10.76 -5.70 20.51
C TYR A 223 9.72 -6.32 21.45
N ILE A 224 8.45 -5.88 21.39
CA ILE A 224 7.36 -6.57 22.12
C ILE A 224 7.24 -8.02 21.65
N GLY A 225 7.38 -8.27 20.34
CA GLY A 225 7.43 -9.62 19.79
C GLY A 225 8.55 -10.48 20.38
N TYR A 226 9.74 -9.91 20.53
CA TYR A 226 10.86 -10.57 21.21
C TYR A 226 10.50 -10.92 22.66
N VAL A 227 9.92 -9.99 23.44
CA VAL A 227 9.52 -10.26 24.83
C VAL A 227 8.50 -11.41 24.94
N VAL A 228 7.61 -11.55 23.96
CA VAL A 228 6.56 -12.59 23.96
C VAL A 228 7.06 -13.94 23.45
N THR A 229 7.98 -13.94 22.48
CA THR A 229 8.38 -15.15 21.75
C THR A 229 9.81 -15.61 22.02
N ASP A 230 10.56 -14.81 22.78
CA ASP A 230 11.99 -14.96 23.08
C ASP A 230 12.87 -15.06 21.81
N LYS A 231 12.37 -14.53 20.68
CA LYS A 231 13.05 -14.57 19.38
C LYS A 231 12.92 -13.24 18.66
N TYR A 232 14.05 -12.73 18.17
CA TYR A 232 14.05 -11.55 17.31
C TYR A 232 13.53 -11.89 15.91
N VAL A 233 12.75 -10.98 15.33
CA VAL A 233 12.20 -11.13 13.97
C VAL A 233 13.32 -11.11 12.91
N TRP A 234 14.34 -10.30 13.14
CA TRP A 234 15.52 -10.19 12.29
C TRP A 234 16.77 -10.40 13.13
N TRP A 235 17.75 -11.10 12.57
CA TRP A 235 19.04 -11.37 13.21
C TRP A 235 19.79 -10.09 13.57
N PHE A 236 19.71 -9.05 12.72
CA PHE A 236 20.38 -7.77 12.95
C PHE A 236 19.72 -6.93 14.06
N LEU A 237 18.61 -7.37 14.65
CA LEU A 237 18.02 -6.77 15.85
C LEU A 237 18.52 -7.44 17.13
N ASP A 238 19.19 -8.59 17.03
CA ASP A 238 19.71 -9.33 18.17
C ASP A 238 21.07 -8.77 18.61
N HIS A 239 21.07 -8.02 19.71
CA HIS A 239 22.28 -7.43 20.26
C HIS A 239 23.31 -8.48 20.71
N ASN A 240 22.89 -9.71 21.01
CA ASN A 240 23.81 -10.80 21.35
C ASN A 240 24.56 -11.32 20.12
N GLN A 241 23.97 -11.21 18.93
CA GLN A 241 24.60 -11.63 17.68
C GLN A 241 25.46 -10.52 17.06
N VAL A 242 24.97 -9.28 17.04
CA VAL A 242 25.61 -8.19 16.27
C VAL A 242 26.20 -7.05 17.08
N LYS A 243 26.18 -7.05 18.42
CA LYS A 243 26.50 -5.88 19.29
C LYS A 243 25.54 -4.71 19.07
N TRP A 244 25.40 -3.87 20.10
CA TRP A 244 24.43 -2.76 20.12
C TRP A 244 24.62 -1.70 19.02
N GLU A 245 25.86 -1.41 18.65
CA GLU A 245 26.17 -0.41 17.61
C GLU A 245 25.54 -0.80 16.26
N PHE A 246 25.60 -2.08 15.90
CA PHE A 246 25.04 -2.59 14.65
C PHE A 246 23.52 -2.74 14.72
N VAL A 247 22.95 -3.00 15.90
CA VAL A 247 21.49 -2.98 16.09
C VAL A 247 20.92 -1.59 15.83
N VAL A 248 21.54 -0.55 16.40
CA VAL A 248 21.14 0.85 16.17
C VAL A 248 21.34 1.23 14.70
N ALA A 249 22.45 0.82 14.08
CA ALA A 249 22.65 0.99 12.65
C ALA A 249 21.57 0.29 11.81
N GLY A 250 21.12 -0.90 12.23
CA GLY A 250 20.01 -1.63 11.60
C GLY A 250 18.68 -0.87 11.67
N TRP A 251 18.39 -0.20 12.79
CA TRP A 251 17.19 0.65 12.92
C TRP A 251 17.23 1.83 11.94
N VAL A 252 18.36 2.52 11.87
CA VAL A 252 18.56 3.66 10.96
C VAL A 252 18.53 3.19 9.50
N ALA A 253 19.16 2.06 9.18
CA ALA A 253 19.16 1.47 7.85
C ALA A 253 17.74 1.07 7.41
N PHE A 254 16.94 0.50 8.31
CA PHE A 254 15.54 0.16 8.02
C PHE A 254 14.68 1.39 7.71
N ALA A 255 14.81 2.46 8.50
CA ALA A 255 14.13 3.72 8.23
C ALA A 255 14.60 4.32 6.90
N ALA A 256 15.91 4.40 6.67
CA ALA A 256 16.49 4.92 5.43
C ALA A 256 16.05 4.14 4.19
N LEU A 257 16.01 2.81 4.26
CA LEU A 257 15.52 1.96 3.18
C LEU A 257 14.05 2.25 2.85
N THR A 258 13.23 2.46 3.88
CA THR A 258 11.81 2.82 3.70
C THR A 258 11.67 4.16 2.99
N GLU A 259 12.50 5.15 3.34
CA GLU A 259 12.53 6.45 2.66
C GLU A 259 12.99 6.35 1.20
N ILE A 260 14.01 5.51 0.91
CA ILE A 260 14.45 5.24 -0.47
C ILE A 260 13.29 4.65 -1.28
N CYS A 261 12.59 3.65 -0.73
CA CYS A 261 11.39 3.09 -1.38
C CYS A 261 10.29 4.14 -1.58
N PHE A 262 10.11 5.04 -0.62
CA PHE A 262 9.17 6.16 -0.76
C PHE A 262 9.55 7.09 -1.91
N PHE A 263 10.83 7.46 -2.07
CA PHE A 263 11.28 8.28 -3.19
C PHE A 263 11.06 7.60 -4.55
N ILE A 264 11.23 6.28 -4.63
CA ILE A 264 10.91 5.50 -5.84
C ILE A 264 9.42 5.66 -6.18
N ILE A 265 8.53 5.47 -5.19
CA ILE A 265 7.08 5.63 -5.37
C ILE A 265 6.70 7.06 -5.73
N TYR A 266 7.33 8.04 -5.09
CA TYR A 266 7.13 9.45 -5.38
C TYR A 266 7.51 9.76 -6.84
N GLY A 267 8.63 9.20 -7.32
CA GLY A 267 9.08 9.29 -8.70
C GLY A 267 8.10 8.64 -9.69
N ILE A 268 7.63 7.42 -9.41
CA ILE A 268 6.63 6.71 -10.21
C ILE A 268 5.32 7.51 -10.30
N THR A 269 4.89 8.09 -9.18
CA THR A 269 3.71 8.96 -9.11
C THR A 269 3.89 10.20 -10.00
N GLY A 270 5.07 10.82 -9.97
CA GLY A 270 5.41 11.95 -10.84
C GLY A 270 5.47 11.59 -12.33
N LEU A 271 6.03 10.43 -12.67
CA LEU A 271 6.05 9.91 -14.04
C LEU A 271 4.63 9.67 -14.57
N ARG A 272 3.78 9.03 -13.76
CA ARG A 272 2.37 8.80 -14.09
C ARG A 272 1.62 10.12 -14.34
N GLU A 273 1.80 11.12 -13.48
CA GLU A 273 1.22 12.46 -13.67
C GLU A 273 1.67 13.11 -14.99
N LEU A 274 2.96 12.98 -15.34
CA LEU A 274 3.49 13.51 -16.60
C LEU A 274 2.86 12.81 -17.82
N LEU A 275 2.78 11.48 -17.80
CA LEU A 275 2.24 10.68 -18.90
C LEU A 275 0.75 10.93 -19.12
N THR A 276 -0.01 11.03 -18.03
CA THR A 276 -1.47 11.26 -18.06
C THR A 276 -1.80 12.66 -18.57
N LYS A 277 -1.06 13.69 -18.16
CA LYS A 277 -1.16 15.05 -18.73
C LYS A 277 -0.82 15.08 -20.23
N ARG A 278 0.21 14.34 -20.67
CA ARG A 278 0.60 14.27 -22.09
C ARG A 278 -0.49 13.59 -22.94
N GLY A 279 -1.08 12.51 -22.43
CA GLY A 279 -2.19 11.82 -23.08
C GLY A 279 -3.42 12.71 -23.27
N GLU A 280 -3.77 13.52 -22.27
CA GLU A 280 -4.90 14.46 -22.37
C GLU A 280 -4.71 15.51 -23.46
N ARG A 281 -3.51 16.13 -23.52
CA ARG A 281 -3.19 17.13 -24.56
C ARG A 281 -3.32 16.56 -25.97
N LYS A 282 -2.88 15.31 -26.17
CA LYS A 282 -3.03 14.61 -27.44
C LYS A 282 -4.51 14.39 -27.79
N SER A 283 -5.32 13.92 -26.84
CA SER A 283 -6.76 13.68 -27.04
C SER A 283 -7.53 14.96 -27.37
N ARG A 284 -7.25 16.06 -26.66
CA ARG A 284 -7.85 17.38 -26.95
C ARG A 284 -7.46 17.93 -28.33
N GLY A 285 -6.21 17.70 -28.77
CA GLY A 285 -5.77 18.09 -30.11
C GLY A 285 -6.56 17.41 -31.23
N TYR A 286 -6.91 16.12 -31.07
CA TYR A 286 -7.76 15.42 -32.03
C TYR A 286 -9.21 15.92 -32.05
N GLN A 287 -9.75 16.35 -30.90
CA GLN A 287 -11.10 16.92 -30.80
C GLN A 287 -11.22 18.32 -31.41
N GLN A 288 -10.11 18.99 -31.70
CA GLN A 288 -10.06 20.33 -32.31
C GLN A 288 -9.86 20.30 -33.84
N LEU A 289 -9.69 19.11 -34.44
CA LEU A 289 -9.66 18.99 -35.89
C LEU A 289 -11.09 19.14 -36.43
N PRO A 290 -11.31 19.93 -37.51
CA PRO A 290 -12.62 20.02 -38.14
C PRO A 290 -13.04 18.63 -38.64
N GLN A 291 -14.25 18.22 -38.26
CA GLN A 291 -14.91 17.01 -38.77
C GLN A 291 -15.42 17.25 -40.19
#